data_AF-G9AGE3-F1
#
_entry.id   AF-G9AGE3-F1
#
_cell.length_a   1.000
_cell.length_b   1.000
_cell.length_c   1.000
_cell.angle_alpha   90.00
_cell.angle_beta   90.00
_cell.angle_gamma   90.00
#
_symmetry.space_group_name_H-M   'P 1'
#
loop_
_entity.id
_entity.type
_entity.pdbx_description
1 polymer ?
#
loop_
_entity_poly.entity_id
_entity_poly.type
_entity_poly.pdbx_seq_one_letter_code
_entity_poly.pdbx_strand_id
1 'polypeptide(L)'
;MSAEERLAARQEKSKPLFDDMHEWLKRERAMLSKSSEAIEPIDYMLKRWDGFARFLEDGRICLTNNAAERALRGIALGRRNWTFAGSQRGADRAAIMLSVITTCRLNDVDPKAWLADVFARIADLPVSRLHELLPWQWKTHKGTAIAAAA
;
A
#
# COMPACT_ATOMS: atom_id res chain seq x y z
N MET A 1 -14.41 -3.61 12.13
CA MET A 1 -14.87 -2.23 11.90
C MET A 1 -14.85 -1.95 10.41
N SER A 2 -15.95 -1.45 9.84
CA SER A 2 -16.02 -0.98 8.45
C SER A 2 -15.22 0.32 8.25
N ALA A 3 -15.13 0.82 7.02
CA ALA A 3 -14.50 2.11 6.76
C ALA A 3 -15.29 3.26 7.40
N GLU A 4 -16.62 3.19 7.34
CA GLU A 4 -17.54 4.17 7.89
C GLU A 4 -17.44 4.23 9.43
N GLU A 5 -17.43 3.08 10.10
CA GLU A 5 -17.27 3.00 11.56
C GLU A 5 -15.93 3.58 12.01
N ARG A 6 -14.85 3.33 11.24
CA ARG A 6 -13.53 3.93 11.52
C ARG A 6 -13.55 5.44 11.33
N LEU A 7 -14.20 5.93 10.28
CA LEU A 7 -14.32 7.35 10.01
C LEU A 7 -15.07 8.07 11.13
N ALA A 8 -16.22 7.54 11.54
CA ALA A 8 -17.02 8.08 12.64
C ALA A 8 -16.20 8.18 13.94
N ALA A 9 -15.51 7.09 14.32
CA ALA A 9 -14.66 7.09 15.51
C ALA A 9 -13.51 8.12 15.44
N ARG A 10 -12.93 8.34 14.24
CA ARG A 10 -11.88 9.34 14.04
C ARG A 10 -12.39 10.77 14.16
N GLN A 11 -13.58 11.05 13.62
CA GLN A 11 -14.23 12.36 13.75
C GLN A 11 -14.53 12.68 15.23
N GLU A 12 -15.00 11.70 15.99
CA GLU A 12 -15.31 11.88 17.41
C GLU A 12 -14.05 12.02 18.28
N LYS A 13 -13.05 11.15 18.07
CA LYS A 13 -11.94 10.96 19.03
C LYS A 13 -10.62 11.55 18.57
N SER A 14 -10.31 11.47 17.28
CA SER A 14 -9.00 11.87 16.75
C SER A 14 -8.99 13.30 16.24
N LYS A 15 -10.06 13.76 15.60
CA LYS A 15 -10.14 15.10 15.00
C LYS A 15 -9.88 16.22 16.04
N PRO A 16 -10.48 16.21 17.25
CA PRO A 16 -10.20 17.26 18.23
C PRO A 16 -8.72 17.31 18.64
N LEU A 17 -8.09 16.15 18.86
CA LEU A 17 -6.68 16.07 19.24
C LEU A 17 -5.76 16.57 18.12
N PHE A 18 -6.12 16.30 16.86
CA PHE A 18 -5.36 16.78 15.71
C PHE A 18 -5.51 18.29 15.55
N ASP A 19 -6.71 18.84 15.75
CA ASP A 19 -6.93 20.29 15.72
C ASP A 19 -6.12 21.00 16.81
N ASP A 20 -6.18 20.48 18.04
CA ASP A 20 -5.39 21.00 19.16
C ASP A 20 -3.88 20.94 18.87
N MET A 21 -3.41 19.82 18.30
CA MET A 21 -2.02 19.66 17.91
C MET A 21 -1.62 20.62 16.78
N HIS A 22 -2.49 20.87 15.80
CA HIS A 22 -2.20 21.80 14.72
C HIS A 22 -2.01 23.22 15.25
N GLU A 23 -2.93 23.68 16.10
CA GLU A 23 -2.86 25.01 16.71
C GLU A 23 -1.71 25.12 17.71
N TRP A 24 -1.38 24.04 18.42
CA TRP A 24 -0.17 23.98 19.24
C TRP A 24 1.10 24.12 18.38
N LEU A 25 1.25 23.36 17.29
CA LEU A 25 2.41 23.45 16.41
C LEU A 25 2.58 24.83 15.80
N LYS A 26 1.49 25.49 15.37
CA LYS A 26 1.53 26.88 14.86
C LYS A 26 2.02 27.86 15.93
N ARG A 27 1.53 27.73 17.16
CA ARG A 27 1.95 28.59 18.29
C ARG A 27 3.41 28.38 18.63
N GLU A 28 3.85 27.14 18.80
CA GLU A 28 5.26 26.83 19.05
C GLU A 28 6.14 27.39 17.93
N ARG A 29 5.72 27.19 16.68
CA ARG A 29 6.46 27.71 15.52
C ARG A 29 6.63 29.22 15.51
N ALA A 30 5.67 29.96 16.06
CA ALA A 30 5.72 31.42 16.15
C ALA A 30 6.64 31.91 17.30
N MET A 31 6.82 31.10 18.34
CA MET A 31 7.65 31.43 19.51
C MET A 31 9.12 31.02 19.34
N LEU A 32 9.40 30.03 18.48
CA LEU A 32 10.76 29.52 18.29
C LEU A 32 11.67 30.50 17.53
N SER A 33 12.90 30.65 18.04
CA SER A 33 13.99 31.32 17.33
C SER A 33 14.37 30.54 16.08
N LYS A 34 14.74 31.25 15.00
CA LYS A 34 15.27 30.68 13.73
C LYS A 34 16.43 29.69 13.92
N SER A 35 17.16 29.77 15.03
CA SER A 35 18.27 28.87 15.37
C SER A 35 17.83 27.57 16.05
N SER A 36 16.54 27.38 16.33
CA SER A 36 16.04 26.18 16.99
C SER A 36 16.03 24.97 16.05
N GLU A 37 16.59 23.85 16.50
CA GLU A 37 16.55 22.57 15.80
C GLU A 37 15.12 22.04 15.59
N ALA A 38 14.14 22.51 16.37
CA ALA A 38 12.75 22.09 16.27
C ALA A 38 11.98 22.79 15.14
N ILE A 39 12.50 23.89 14.58
CA ILE A 39 11.79 24.64 13.52
C ILE A 39 11.59 23.80 12.26
N GLU A 40 12.64 23.11 11.80
CA GLU A 40 12.59 22.37 10.54
C GLU A 40 11.57 21.20 10.61
N PRO A 41 11.56 20.35 11.65
CA PRO A 41 10.52 19.33 11.82
C PRO A 41 9.09 19.91 11.90
N ILE A 42 8.90 21.03 12.61
CA ILE A 42 7.58 21.67 12.72
C ILE A 42 7.13 22.22 11.37
N ASP A 43 7.99 22.93 10.65
CA ASP A 43 7.69 23.44 9.29
C ASP A 43 7.38 22.31 8.32
N TYR A 44 8.14 21.20 8.40
CA TYR A 44 7.89 20.01 7.60
C TYR A 44 6.50 19.43 7.86
N MET A 45 6.11 19.31 9.13
CA MET A 45 4.80 18.80 9.53
C MET A 45 3.67 19.74 9.07
N LEU A 46 3.78 21.04 9.36
CA LEU A 46 2.77 22.05 8.98
C LEU A 46 2.58 22.13 7.47
N LYS A 47 3.67 22.09 6.69
CA LYS A 47 3.61 22.10 5.22
C LYS A 47 2.89 20.88 4.64
N ARG A 48 2.87 19.75 5.37
CA ARG A 48 2.29 18.47 4.92
C ARG A 48 1.02 18.10 5.68
N TRP A 49 0.46 19.05 6.44
CA TRP A 49 -0.63 18.78 7.36
C TRP A 49 -1.82 18.10 6.69
N ASP A 50 -2.25 18.60 5.53
CA ASP A 50 -3.40 18.05 4.80
C ASP A 50 -3.20 16.58 4.42
N GLY A 51 -1.98 16.21 4.01
CA GLY A 51 -1.63 14.82 3.72
C GLY A 51 -1.57 13.96 4.96
N PHE A 52 -1.01 14.50 6.05
CA PHE A 52 -0.90 13.83 7.34
C PHE A 52 -2.27 13.58 8.00
N ALA A 53 -3.18 14.56 7.93
CA ALA A 53 -4.52 14.50 8.52
C ALA A 53 -5.56 13.83 7.62
N ARG A 54 -5.23 13.48 6.37
CA ARG A 54 -6.18 12.90 5.38
C ARG A 54 -6.91 11.65 5.87
N PHE A 55 -6.32 10.86 6.76
CA PHE A 55 -6.97 9.68 7.34
C PHE A 55 -8.21 10.02 8.18
N LEU A 56 -8.34 11.27 8.65
CA LEU A 56 -9.54 11.76 9.33
C LEU A 56 -10.73 11.87 8.38
N GLU A 57 -10.50 11.95 7.07
CA GLU A 57 -11.53 12.17 6.05
C GLU A 57 -11.90 10.89 5.30
N ASP A 58 -11.02 9.87 5.30
CA ASP A 58 -11.30 8.57 4.71
C ASP A 58 -10.91 7.42 5.66
N GLY A 59 -11.93 6.67 6.09
CA GLY A 59 -11.77 5.49 6.94
C GLY A 59 -10.99 4.33 6.32
N ARG A 60 -10.69 4.38 5.01
CA ARG A 60 -9.82 3.42 4.31
C ARG A 60 -8.34 3.72 4.50
N ILE A 61 -7.98 4.98 4.75
CA ILE A 61 -6.58 5.39 4.94
C ILE A 61 -6.15 5.03 6.36
N CYS A 62 -4.98 4.40 6.48
CA CYS A 62 -4.36 4.12 7.77
C CYS A 62 -3.66 5.37 8.31
N LEU A 63 -3.74 5.61 9.62
CA LEU A 63 -3.00 6.70 10.29
C LEU A 63 -1.49 6.54 10.12
N THR A 64 -0.99 5.29 10.17
CA THR A 64 0.42 4.98 10.03
C THR A 64 0.68 4.15 8.78
N ASN A 65 1.88 4.30 8.23
CA ASN A 65 2.39 3.50 7.12
C ASN A 65 2.94 2.12 7.58
N ASN A 66 2.82 1.76 8.86
CA ASN A 66 3.39 0.53 9.44
C ASN A 66 3.01 -0.74 8.69
N ALA A 67 1.81 -0.79 8.09
CA ALA A 67 1.41 -1.93 7.26
C ALA A 67 2.26 -2.03 5.98
N ALA A 68 2.47 -0.91 5.30
CA ALA A 68 3.32 -0.83 4.12
C ALA A 68 4.80 -1.12 4.45
N GLU A 69 5.32 -0.55 5.53
CA GLU A 69 6.70 -0.81 5.98
C GLU A 69 6.94 -2.29 6.31
N ARG A 70 5.99 -2.94 7.01
CA ARG A 70 6.06 -4.37 7.27
C ARG A 70 6.06 -5.19 6.00
N ALA A 71 5.24 -4.82 5.00
CA ALA A 71 5.22 -5.49 3.71
C ALA A 71 6.55 -5.35 2.95
N LEU A 72 7.20 -4.19 3.03
CA LEU A 72 8.48 -3.92 2.39
C LEU A 72 9.68 -4.51 3.14
N ARG A 73 9.54 -4.88 4.42
CA ARG A 73 10.62 -5.42 5.25
C ARG A 73 11.30 -6.64 4.62
N GLY A 74 10.53 -7.53 3.98
CA GLY A 74 11.08 -8.69 3.29
C GLY A 74 12.03 -8.31 2.15
N ILE A 75 11.71 -7.25 1.42
CA ILE A 75 12.56 -6.72 0.33
C ILE A 75 13.81 -6.07 0.93
N ALA A 76 13.66 -5.28 1.99
CA ALA A 76 14.78 -4.62 2.67
C ALA A 76 15.79 -5.62 3.26
N LEU A 77 15.31 -6.76 3.78
CA LEU A 77 16.18 -7.86 4.22
C LEU A 77 16.78 -8.63 3.03
N GLY A 78 15.95 -8.92 2.03
CA GLY A 78 16.35 -9.67 0.83
C GLY A 78 17.45 -8.99 0.02
N ARG A 79 17.45 -7.65 -0.10
CA ARG A 79 18.44 -6.91 -0.90
C ARG A 79 19.89 -7.20 -0.51
N ARG A 80 20.17 -7.48 0.77
CA ARG A 80 21.52 -7.83 1.24
C ARG A 80 21.92 -9.26 0.84
N ASN A 81 20.94 -10.12 0.61
CA ASN A 81 21.14 -11.54 0.29
C ASN A 81 20.97 -11.85 -1.21
N TRP A 82 20.40 -10.94 -2.00
CA TRP A 82 20.24 -11.09 -3.45
C TRP A 82 21.50 -10.66 -4.21
N THR A 83 22.61 -11.36 -3.97
CA THR A 83 23.91 -11.09 -4.61
C THR A 83 23.87 -11.25 -6.14
N PHE A 84 22.85 -11.90 -6.69
CA PHE A 84 22.60 -12.05 -8.13
C PHE A 84 21.89 -10.84 -8.77
N ALA A 85 21.27 -9.96 -7.97
CA ALA A 85 20.59 -8.75 -8.46
C ALA A 85 21.59 -7.58 -8.60
N GLY A 86 22.63 -7.75 -9.43
CA GLY A 86 23.74 -6.81 -9.57
C GLY A 86 23.57 -5.72 -10.64
N SER A 87 22.40 -5.61 -11.29
CA SER A 87 22.17 -4.62 -12.35
C SER A 87 20.79 -3.97 -12.23
N GLN A 88 20.66 -2.74 -12.75
CA GLN A 88 19.38 -2.03 -12.81
C GLN A 88 18.29 -2.87 -13.50
N ARG A 89 18.62 -3.47 -14.65
CA ARG A 89 17.69 -4.36 -15.38
C ARG A 89 17.25 -5.57 -14.54
N GLY A 90 18.15 -6.11 -13.70
CA GLY A 90 17.81 -7.17 -12.76
C GLY A 90 16.87 -6.70 -11.66
N ALA A 91 17.10 -5.51 -11.13
CA ALA A 91 16.23 -4.88 -10.13
C ALA A 91 14.82 -4.62 -10.70
N ASP A 92 14.70 -4.11 -11.93
CA ASP A 92 13.42 -3.84 -12.58
C ASP A 92 12.60 -5.14 -12.75
N ARG A 93 13.26 -6.23 -13.20
CA ARG A 93 12.62 -7.56 -13.32
C ARG A 93 12.16 -8.09 -11.97
N ALA A 94 12.99 -7.96 -10.93
CA ALA A 94 12.63 -8.38 -9.58
C ALA A 94 11.43 -7.57 -9.05
N ALA A 95 11.39 -6.27 -9.29
CA ALA A 95 10.28 -5.40 -8.92
C ALA A 95 8.97 -5.82 -9.62
N ILE A 96 9.01 -6.13 -10.91
CA ILE A 96 7.84 -6.64 -11.65
C ILE A 96 7.34 -7.95 -11.02
N MET A 97 8.22 -8.94 -10.83
CA MET A 97 7.84 -10.24 -10.27
C MET A 97 7.27 -10.11 -8.86
N LEU A 98 7.91 -9.32 -7.99
CA LEU A 98 7.43 -9.05 -6.63
C LEU A 98 6.08 -8.33 -6.63
N SER A 99 5.85 -7.41 -7.55
CA SER A 99 4.58 -6.68 -7.68
C SER A 99 3.44 -7.64 -8.01
N VAL A 100 3.65 -8.53 -8.98
CA VAL A 100 2.63 -9.51 -9.39
C VAL A 100 2.38 -10.56 -8.30
N ILE A 101 3.43 -11.07 -7.67
CA ILE A 101 3.31 -12.02 -6.54
C ILE A 101 2.57 -11.39 -5.36
N THR A 102 2.92 -10.15 -5.00
CA THR A 102 2.26 -9.42 -3.91
C THR A 102 0.81 -9.15 -4.25
N THR A 103 0.50 -8.80 -5.50
CA THR A 103 -0.88 -8.62 -5.97
C THR A 103 -1.70 -9.90 -5.84
N CYS A 104 -1.13 -11.07 -6.18
CA CYS A 104 -1.80 -12.35 -5.96
C CYS A 104 -2.11 -12.57 -4.47
N ARG A 105 -1.13 -12.35 -3.59
CA ARG A 105 -1.30 -12.49 -2.13
C ARG A 105 -2.36 -11.55 -1.58
N LEU A 106 -2.42 -10.30 -2.03
CA LEU A 106 -3.43 -9.33 -1.62
C LEU A 106 -4.86 -9.69 -2.07
N ASN A 107 -5.01 -10.60 -3.03
CA ASN A 107 -6.29 -11.11 -3.52
C ASN A 107 -6.59 -12.55 -3.03
N ASP A 108 -5.81 -13.05 -2.08
CA ASP A 108 -5.88 -14.44 -1.57
C ASP A 108 -5.74 -15.49 -2.69
N VAL A 109 -4.86 -15.24 -3.65
CA VAL A 109 -4.55 -16.14 -4.76
C VAL A 109 -3.15 -16.72 -4.56
N ASP A 110 -3.01 -18.04 -4.68
CA ASP A 110 -1.70 -18.69 -4.71
C ASP A 110 -0.90 -18.21 -5.95
N PRO A 111 0.22 -17.47 -5.76
CA PRO A 111 0.97 -16.91 -6.88
C PRO A 111 1.50 -17.97 -7.83
N LYS A 112 1.84 -19.17 -7.32
CA LYS A 112 2.37 -20.26 -8.14
C LYS A 112 1.29 -20.83 -9.05
N ALA A 113 0.12 -21.18 -8.49
CA ALA A 113 -1.02 -21.67 -9.27
C ALA A 113 -1.49 -20.65 -10.31
N TRP A 114 -1.51 -19.37 -9.97
CA TRP A 114 -1.85 -18.29 -10.89
C TRP A 114 -0.83 -18.16 -12.03
N LEU A 115 0.47 -18.09 -11.73
CA LEU A 115 1.53 -18.01 -12.75
C LEU A 115 1.50 -19.21 -13.71
N ALA A 116 1.31 -20.42 -13.18
CA ALA A 116 1.25 -21.63 -13.99
C ALA A 116 0.08 -21.59 -14.99
N ASP A 117 -1.11 -21.19 -14.54
CA ASP A 117 -2.29 -21.07 -15.41
C ASP A 117 -2.14 -19.94 -16.43
N VAL A 118 -1.63 -18.79 -16.00
CA VAL A 118 -1.37 -17.66 -16.90
C VAL A 118 -0.38 -18.05 -17.99
N PHE A 119 0.76 -18.65 -17.66
CA PHE A 119 1.72 -19.07 -18.66
C PHE A 119 1.18 -20.14 -19.62
N ALA A 120 0.29 -21.02 -19.14
CA ALA A 120 -0.34 -22.03 -19.98
C ALA A 120 -1.33 -21.46 -21.01
N ARG A 121 -1.89 -20.26 -20.76
CA ARG A 121 -3.01 -19.72 -21.58
C ARG A 121 -2.70 -18.40 -22.27
N ILE A 122 -1.73 -17.63 -21.79
CA ILE A 122 -1.51 -16.24 -22.23
C ILE A 122 -1.15 -16.12 -23.72
N ALA A 123 -0.48 -17.13 -24.30
CA ALA A 123 -0.12 -17.13 -25.71
C ALA A 123 -1.35 -17.29 -26.63
N ASP A 124 -2.37 -18.01 -26.17
CA ASP A 124 -3.58 -18.30 -26.94
C ASP A 124 -4.73 -17.31 -26.65
N LEU A 125 -4.60 -16.47 -25.62
CA LEU A 125 -5.61 -15.47 -25.29
C LEU A 125 -5.45 -14.20 -26.13
N PRO A 126 -6.53 -13.68 -26.75
CA PRO A 126 -6.49 -12.38 -27.39
C PRO A 126 -6.26 -11.28 -26.35
N VAL A 127 -5.55 -10.22 -26.75
CA VAL A 127 -5.19 -9.09 -25.87
C VAL A 127 -6.40 -8.49 -25.14
N SER A 128 -7.56 -8.43 -25.80
CA SER A 128 -8.81 -7.93 -25.22
C SER A 128 -9.27 -8.70 -23.98
N ARG A 129 -8.86 -9.97 -23.83
CA ARG A 129 -9.26 -10.87 -22.73
C ARG A 129 -8.19 -11.03 -21.65
N LEU A 130 -7.03 -10.37 -21.75
CA LEU A 130 -5.97 -10.47 -20.74
C LEU A 130 -6.43 -10.04 -19.33
N HIS A 131 -7.44 -9.17 -19.25
CA HIS A 131 -8.00 -8.74 -17.97
C HIS A 131 -8.63 -9.91 -17.16
N GLU A 132 -9.06 -10.99 -17.82
CA GLU A 132 -9.57 -12.21 -17.17
C GLU A 132 -8.48 -12.96 -16.40
N LEU A 133 -7.21 -12.77 -16.79
CA LEU A 133 -6.06 -13.37 -16.13
C LEU A 133 -5.61 -12.56 -14.91
N LEU A 134 -6.18 -11.39 -14.62
CA LEU A 134 -5.82 -10.61 -13.43
C LEU A 134 -6.19 -11.40 -12.16
N PRO A 135 -5.38 -11.36 -11.07
CA PRO A 135 -5.59 -12.23 -9.91
C PRO A 135 -7.02 -12.20 -9.33
N TRP A 136 -7.66 -11.04 -9.29
CA TRP A 136 -9.03 -10.87 -8.79
C TRP A 136 -10.12 -11.41 -9.73
N GLN A 137 -9.88 -11.46 -11.04
CA GLN A 137 -10.80 -12.08 -12.00
C GLN A 137 -10.57 -13.59 -12.10
N TRP A 138 -9.31 -14.01 -12.09
CA TRP A 138 -8.91 -15.41 -12.17
C TRP A 138 -9.52 -16.28 -11.07
N LYS A 139 -9.57 -15.74 -9.84
CA LYS A 139 -10.22 -16.39 -8.68
C LYS A 139 -11.70 -16.69 -8.95
N THR A 140 -12.41 -15.73 -9.53
CA THR A 140 -13.84 -15.85 -9.86
C THR A 140 -14.07 -16.91 -10.93
N HIS A 141 -13.28 -16.90 -12.00
CA HIS A 141 -13.43 -17.83 -13.12
C HIS A 141 -13.11 -19.29 -12.77
N LYS A 142 -12.13 -19.56 -11.87
CA LYS A 142 -11.89 -20.92 -11.37
C LYS A 142 -13.06 -21.45 -10.54
N GLY A 143 -13.69 -20.60 -9.73
CA GLY A 143 -14.89 -20.97 -8.96
C GLY A 143 -16.05 -21.40 -9.87
N THR A 144 -16.26 -20.68 -10.97
CA THR A 144 -17.32 -20.99 -11.94
C THR A 144 -17.04 -22.27 -12.74
N ALA A 145 -15.78 -22.53 -13.12
CA ALA A 145 -15.42 -23.73 -13.88
C ALA A 145 -15.57 -25.03 -13.07
N ILE A 146 -15.35 -24.99 -11.76
CA ILE A 146 -15.56 -26.15 -10.87
C ILE A 146 -17.06 -26.36 -10.62
N ALA A 147 -17.84 -25.28 -10.44
CA ALA A 147 -19.29 -25.36 -10.23
C ALA A 147 -20.07 -25.81 -11.48
N ALA A 148 -19.57 -25.54 -12.69
CA ALA A 148 -20.18 -25.99 -13.94
C ALA A 148 -19.84 -27.46 -14.31
N ALA A 149 -18.91 -28.08 -13.59
CA ALA A 149 -18.47 -29.47 -13.80
C ALA A 149 -18.99 -30.43 -12.71
N ALA A 150 -19.87 -29.96 -11.81
CA ALA A 150 -20.55 -30.72 -10.77
C ALA A 150 -22.06 -30.78 -11.05
#